data_AF-A0A5N8YU20-F1
#
_entry.id   AF-A0A5N8YU20-F1
#
_cell.length_a   1.000
_cell.length_b   1.000
_cell.length_c   1.000
_cell.angle_alpha   90.00
_cell.angle_beta   90.00
_cell.angle_gamma   90.00
#
_symmetry.space_group_name_H-M   'P 1'
#
loop_
_entity.id
_entity.type
_entity.pdbx_description
1 polymer ?
#
loop_
_entity_poly.entity_id
_entity_poly.type
_entity_poly.pdbx_seq_one_letter_code
_entity_poly.pdbx_strand_id
1 'polypeptide(L)' 'MGLDQGALSDDDLVRLMIDEPRLIRRPIVKIDDRLMIGASPKSMDAEKLT' A
#
# COMPACT_ATOMS: atom_id res chain seq x y z
N MET A 1 16.14 -3.72 8.02
CA MET A 1 16.13 -4.95 7.20
C MET A 1 16.83 -4.59 5.91
N GLY A 2 18.06 -5.08 5.70
CA GLY A 2 18.85 -4.80 4.51
C GLY A 2 18.32 -5.59 3.31
N LEU A 3 17.09 -5.29 2.90
CA LEU A 3 16.47 -5.89 1.73
C LEU A 3 17.02 -5.16 0.50
N ASP A 4 17.77 -5.88 -0.33
CA ASP A 4 18.12 -5.40 -1.66
C ASP A 4 16.89 -5.56 -2.57
N GLN A 5 16.12 -4.49 -2.70
CA GLN A 5 14.88 -4.47 -3.47
C GLN A 5 15.11 -4.77 -4.97
N GLY A 6 16.33 -4.60 -5.48
CA GLY A 6 16.66 -4.85 -6.89
C GLY A 6 16.81 -6.33 -7.25
N ALA A 7 16.87 -7.22 -6.24
CA ALA A 7 17.10 -8.66 -6.44
C ALA A 7 15.83 -9.52 -6.28
N LEU A 8 14.70 -8.92 -5.87
CA LEU A 8 13.46 -9.64 -5.60
C LEU A 8 12.52 -9.58 -6.79
N SER A 9 11.89 -10.71 -7.11
CA SER A 9 10.79 -10.74 -8.09
C SER A 9 9.50 -10.16 -7.49
N ASP A 10 8.54 -9.82 -8.34
CA ASP A 10 7.21 -9.36 -7.89
C ASP A 10 6.53 -10.39 -6.98
N ASP A 11 6.68 -11.68 -7.28
CA ASP A 11 6.14 -12.78 -6.46
C ASP A 11 6.81 -12.83 -5.09
N ASP A 12 8.13 -12.61 -5.03
CA ASP A 12 8.87 -12.58 -3.76
C ASP A 12 8.46 -11.37 -2.92
N LEU A 13 8.21 -10.22 -3.55
CA LEU A 13 7.69 -9.03 -2.88
C LEU A 13 6.28 -9.29 -2.32
N VAL A 14 5.39 -9.92 -3.08
CA VAL A 14 4.04 -10.28 -2.61
C VAL A 14 4.11 -11.26 -1.44
N ARG A 15 4.96 -12.28 -1.52
CA ARG A 15 5.17 -13.22 -0.40
C ARG A 15 5.69 -12.49 0.84
N LEU A 16 6.66 -11.60 0.69
CA LEU A 16 7.22 -10.82 1.78
C LEU A 16 6.17 -9.89 2.42
N MET A 17 5.27 -9.30 1.62
CA MET A 17 4.15 -8.50 2.11
C MET A 17 3.16 -9.33 2.95
N ILE A 18 2.97 -10.61 2.61
CA ILE A 18 2.11 -11.54 3.36
C ILE A 18 2.80 -11.97 4.67
N ASP A 19 4.08 -12.33 4.59
CA ASP A 19 4.87 -12.84 5.73
C ASP A 19 5.16 -11.75 6.76
N GLU A 20 5.41 -10.53 6.30
CA GLU A 20 5.61 -9.35 7.15
C GLU A 20 4.61 -8.24 6.78
N PRO A 21 3.35 -8.33 7.25
CA PRO A 21 2.30 -7.39 6.87
C PRO A 21 2.60 -5.94 7.22
N ARG A 22 3.52 -5.65 8.16
CA ARG A 22 3.90 -4.28 8.55
C ARG A 22 4.65 -3.54 7.43
N LEU A 23 5.20 -4.26 6.45
CA LEU A 23 5.81 -3.64 5.27
C LEU A 23 4.77 -2.94 4.37
N ILE A 24 3.50 -3.31 4.48
CA ILE A 24 2.42 -2.66 3.74
C ILE A 24 2.00 -1.36 4.45
N ARG A 25 2.07 -0.23 3.75
CA ARG A 25 1.67 1.09 4.25
C ARG A 25 0.16 1.14 4.51
N ARG A 26 -0.23 1.67 5.68
CA ARG A 26 -1.61 1.75 6.17
C ARG A 26 -2.02 3.20 6.47
N PRO A 27 -3.33 3.54 6.46
CA PRO A 27 -4.47 2.68 6.09
C PRO A 27 -4.55 2.42 4.59
N ILE A 28 -5.26 1.36 4.20
CA ILE A 28 -5.57 1.06 2.79
C ILE A 28 -7.07 1.26 2.63
N VAL A 29 -7.48 2.16 1.76
CA VAL A 29 -8.89 2.50 1.50
C VAL A 29 -9.17 2.21 0.04
N LYS A 30 -10.18 1.38 -0.24
CA LYS A 30 -10.66 1.12 -1.59
C LYS A 30 -12.12 1.57 -1.70
N ILE A 31 -12.41 2.44 -2.66
CA ILE A 31 -13.76 2.93 -2.98
C ILE A 31 -13.94 2.74 -4.48
N ASP A 32 -14.91 1.91 -4.87
CA ASP A 32 -15.13 1.48 -6.25
C ASP A 32 -13.81 0.99 -6.91
N ASP A 33 -13.40 1.61 -8.02
CA ASP A 33 -12.17 1.31 -8.75
C ASP A 33 -10.95 2.11 -8.28
N ARG A 34 -11.07 2.87 -7.18
CA ARG A 34 -9.99 3.71 -6.64
C ARG A 34 -9.36 3.09 -5.40
N LEU A 35 -8.03 3.12 -5.34
CA LEU A 35 -7.23 2.63 -4.22
C LEU A 35 -6.38 3.76 -3.65
N MET A 36 -6.54 4.02 -2.36
CA MET A 36 -5.70 4.95 -1.60
C MET A 36 -4.83 4.17 -0.60
N ILE A 37 -3.52 4.40 -0.66
CA ILE A 37 -2.55 3.79 0.26
C ILE A 37 -1.98 4.87 1.18
N GLY A 38 -2.05 4.65 2.49
CA GLY A 38 -1.61 5.63 3.49
C GLY A 38 -2.54 6.84 3.59
N ALA A 39 -3.85 6.63 3.39
CA ALA A 39 -4.84 7.70 3.41
C ALA A 39 -4.82 8.47 4.75
N SER A 40 -4.95 9.78 4.66
CA SER A 40 -5.17 10.69 5.78
C SER A 40 -6.55 11.34 5.63
N PRO A 41 -7.15 11.90 6.70
CA PRO A 41 -8.43 12.61 6.59
C PRO A 41 -8.43 13.66 5.47
N LYS A 42 -7.34 14.40 5.32
CA LYS A 42 -7.17 15.40 4.25
C LYS A 42 -7.21 14.82 2.84
N SER A 43 -6.61 13.64 2.63
CA SER A 43 -6.64 13.00 1.31
C SER A 43 -8.02 12.42 0.99
N MET A 44 -8.81 12.07 2.00
CA MET A 44 -10.18 11.58 1.82
C MET A 44 -11.16 12.71 1.51
N ASP A 45 -10.97 13.90 2.10
CA ASP A 45 -11.83 15.06 1.84
C ASP A 45 -11.67 15.61 0.42
N ALA A 46 -10.45 15.59 -0.11
CA ALA A 46 -10.16 16.00 -1.49
C ALA A 46 -10.88 15.12 -2.54
N GLU A 47 -11.22 13.88 -2.18
CA GLU A 47 -11.86 12.93 -3.10
C GLU A 47 -13.38 13.05 -3.15
N LYS A 48 -14.02 13.74 -2.18
CA LYS A 48 -15.47 13.97 -2.15
C LYS A 48 -15.96 15.08 -3.09
N LEU A 49 -15.06 15.76 -3.80
CA LEU A 49 -15.33 16.97 -4.60
C LEU A 49 -15.23 16.76 -6.12
N THR A 50 -15.18 15.51 -6.59
CA THR A 50 -15.20 15.12 -8.03
C THR A 50 -16.11 13.95 -8.24
#